data_AF-A0AAN7IVR4-F1
#
_entry.id   AF-A0AAN7IVR4-F1
#
_cell.length_a   1.000
_cell.length_b   1.000
_cell.length_c   1.000
_cell.angle_alpha   90.00
_cell.angle_beta   90.00
_cell.angle_gamma   90.00
#
_symmetry.space_group_name_H-M   'P 1'
#
loop_
_entity.id
_entity.type
_entity.pdbx_description
1 polymer ?
#
loop_
_entity_poly.entity_id
_entity_poly.type
_entity_poly.pdbx_seq_one_letter_code
_entity_poly.pdbx_strand_id
1 'polypeptide(L)'
;MMNLTFVQVLLQSETQIAEDTKQGYAVGELNRKLEDAEKKVDQLQDSVQRLEEKLTNLQSENQVMRQQALTISPKGKFLSARPKTIIIQRTPENGNVQNGEIRKPSDSIVAVPNSREATKAEEKPQKSLNEKQRENQDLLIKCISQDLGFSGGKPVSACLIYKCLLQWRSFEVERTNIFDRIIQTVGSALEIQDNNDVLAYWLSNSSTLLLLLQHTLKATGAANLTPQRRRSASTSLFGRMSQGLRASPQSAGFSFLNSRILGGLDELRQVEAKYPALLFKQQLTAYLEKIYGMIRDNLKKEISPLLGFCIQAPRTSRASLVKGRAQANAAAQQALIAHWQSIVKCIDNYLKIMRANHVPPFLVCKLFAQIFSFINVQLFNSLLLRRECCSFSNGEYLKAGLAELEQWCHDATEEFVGLAWDEMKHIRHAVCFLV
;
A
#
# COMPACT_ATOMS: atom_id res chain seq x y z
N MET A 1 60.18 -14.62 -42.53
CA MET A 1 59.42 -13.55 -41.86
C MET A 1 57.96 -13.99 -41.86
N MET A 2 57.48 -14.62 -40.77
CA MET A 2 56.06 -14.99 -40.68
C MET A 2 55.25 -13.69 -40.61
N ASN A 3 54.26 -13.57 -41.50
CA ASN A 3 53.45 -12.38 -41.67
C ASN A 3 52.64 -12.10 -40.39
N LEU A 4 52.78 -10.89 -39.83
CA LEU A 4 52.11 -10.44 -38.61
C LEU A 4 50.58 -10.63 -38.68
N THR A 5 50.01 -10.56 -39.88
CA THR A 5 48.60 -10.80 -40.19
C THR A 5 48.16 -12.25 -39.96
N PHE A 6 49.03 -13.25 -40.20
CA PHE A 6 48.70 -14.65 -39.96
C PHE A 6 48.60 -14.96 -38.47
N VAL A 7 49.51 -14.38 -37.67
CA VAL A 7 49.49 -14.52 -36.20
C VAL A 7 48.24 -13.86 -35.60
N GLN A 8 47.82 -12.71 -36.14
CA GLN A 8 46.62 -12.01 -35.67
C GLN A 8 45.33 -12.78 -35.95
N VAL A 9 45.23 -13.44 -37.11
CA VAL A 9 44.07 -14.30 -37.45
C VAL A 9 44.02 -15.55 -36.58
N LEU A 10 45.17 -16.17 -36.31
CA LEU A 10 45.24 -17.32 -35.41
C LEU A 10 44.83 -16.96 -33.97
N LEU A 11 45.30 -15.81 -33.48
CA LEU A 11 44.97 -15.34 -32.14
C LEU A 11 43.46 -15.06 -32.01
N GLN A 12 42.85 -14.44 -33.02
CA GLN A 12 41.40 -14.19 -33.06
C GLN A 12 40.60 -15.50 -33.09
N SER A 13 41.07 -16.50 -33.84
CA SER A 13 40.44 -17.82 -33.89
C SER A 13 40.52 -18.54 -32.54
N GLU A 14 41.66 -18.50 -31.85
CA GLU A 14 41.80 -19.11 -30.53
C GLU A 14 40.97 -18.39 -29.46
N THR A 15 40.88 -17.05 -29.51
CA THR A 15 40.02 -16.30 -28.58
C THR A 15 38.55 -16.64 -28.78
N GLN A 16 38.09 -16.82 -30.02
CA GLN A 16 36.71 -17.20 -30.30
C GLN A 16 36.38 -18.59 -29.76
N ILE A 17 37.28 -19.57 -29.94
CA ILE A 17 37.11 -20.93 -29.42
C ILE A 17 37.07 -20.93 -27.88
N ALA A 18 37.90 -20.10 -27.23
CA ALA A 18 37.92 -19.96 -25.78
C ALA A 18 36.62 -19.31 -25.24
N GLU A 19 36.05 -18.35 -25.96
CA GLU A 19 34.76 -17.74 -25.61
C GLU A 19 33.59 -18.72 -25.80
N ASP A 20 33.55 -19.43 -26.93
CA ASP A 20 32.49 -20.39 -27.25
C ASP A 20 32.47 -21.56 -26.24
N THR A 21 33.65 -22.05 -25.84
CA THR A 21 33.76 -23.10 -24.82
C THR A 21 33.30 -22.59 -23.44
N LYS A 22 33.71 -21.39 -23.04
CA LYS A 22 33.27 -20.76 -21.78
C LYS A 22 31.75 -20.53 -21.75
N GLN A 23 31.17 -20.13 -22.87
CA GLN A 23 29.72 -19.96 -23.02
C GLN A 23 28.99 -21.31 -22.95
N GLY A 24 29.51 -22.36 -23.57
CA GLY A 24 28.98 -23.72 -23.48
C GLY A 24 28.95 -24.26 -22.05
N TYR A 25 30.01 -24.04 -21.26
CA TYR A 25 30.05 -24.43 -19.84
C TYR A 25 29.03 -23.64 -19.00
N ALA A 26 28.90 -22.32 -19.23
CA ALA A 26 27.93 -21.49 -18.51
C ALA A 26 26.48 -21.89 -18.82
N VAL A 27 26.18 -22.23 -20.08
CA VAL A 27 24.86 -22.73 -20.50
C VAL A 27 24.57 -24.10 -19.87
N GLY A 28 25.56 -25.00 -19.80
CA GLY A 28 25.41 -26.29 -19.13
C GLY A 28 25.14 -26.18 -17.63
N GLU A 29 25.80 -25.26 -16.94
CA GLU A 29 25.55 -25.00 -15.52
C GLU A 29 24.16 -24.38 -15.28
N LEU A 30 23.72 -23.47 -16.15
CA LEU A 30 22.37 -22.89 -16.11
C LEU A 30 21.29 -23.95 -16.34
N ASN A 31 21.48 -24.86 -17.29
CA ASN A 31 20.53 -25.95 -17.54
C ASN A 31 20.41 -26.91 -16.35
N ARG A 32 21.52 -27.22 -15.67
CA ARG A 32 21.48 -28.01 -14.42
C ARG A 32 20.70 -27.30 -13.31
N LYS A 33 20.92 -25.99 -13.14
CA LYS A 33 20.17 -25.20 -12.16
C LYS A 33 18.68 -25.11 -12.50
N LEU A 34 18.34 -25.11 -13.80
CA LEU A 34 16.96 -25.13 -14.28
C LEU A 34 16.29 -26.48 -13.95
N GLU A 35 16.93 -27.61 -14.25
CA GLU A 35 16.41 -28.95 -13.92
C GLU A 35 16.21 -29.14 -12.41
N ASP A 36 17.14 -28.66 -11.58
CA ASP A 36 17.02 -28.72 -10.12
C ASP A 36 15.92 -27.79 -9.59
N ALA A 37 15.68 -26.66 -10.26
CA ALA A 37 14.57 -25.77 -9.94
C ALA A 37 13.23 -26.38 -10.34
N GLU A 38 13.14 -27.04 -11.49
CA GLU A 38 11.93 -27.75 -11.94
C GLU A 38 11.55 -28.86 -10.97
N LYS A 39 12.50 -29.70 -10.54
CA LYS A 39 12.24 -30.74 -9.53
C LYS A 39 11.74 -30.18 -8.20
N LYS A 40 12.22 -28.99 -7.80
CA LYS A 40 11.73 -28.30 -6.59
C LYS A 40 10.33 -27.75 -6.78
N VAL A 41 9.99 -27.27 -7.98
CA VAL A 41 8.64 -26.82 -8.32
C VAL A 41 7.68 -28.00 -8.22
N ASP A 42 8.03 -29.16 -8.77
CA ASP A 42 7.19 -30.38 -8.68
C ASP A 42 6.98 -30.81 -7.22
N GLN A 43 8.03 -30.83 -6.40
CA GLN A 43 7.91 -31.16 -4.97
C GLN A 43 7.05 -30.17 -4.19
N LEU A 44 7.13 -28.88 -4.52
CA LEU A 44 6.29 -27.85 -3.91
C LEU A 44 4.84 -27.99 -4.36
N GLN A 45 4.61 -28.30 -5.63
CA GLN A 45 3.27 -28.51 -6.18
C GLN A 45 2.58 -29.71 -5.52
N ASP A 46 3.29 -30.83 -5.34
CA ASP A 46 2.80 -31.99 -4.59
C ASP A 46 2.50 -31.67 -3.12
N SER A 47 3.32 -30.81 -2.52
CA SER A 47 3.12 -30.37 -1.13
C SER A 47 1.90 -29.47 -0.99
N VAL A 48 1.67 -28.58 -1.96
CA VAL A 48 0.49 -27.72 -2.03
C VAL A 48 -0.76 -28.57 -2.22
N GLN A 49 -0.76 -29.52 -3.16
CA GLN A 49 -1.91 -30.40 -3.39
C GLN A 49 -2.27 -31.20 -2.12
N ARG A 50 -1.27 -31.76 -1.42
CA ARG A 50 -1.51 -32.46 -0.14
C ARG A 50 -2.04 -31.54 0.96
N LEU A 51 -1.63 -30.28 0.99
CA LEU A 51 -2.15 -29.29 1.94
C LEU A 51 -3.58 -28.87 1.59
N GLU A 52 -3.90 -28.73 0.31
CA GLU A 52 -5.25 -28.46 -0.18
C GLU A 52 -6.21 -29.59 0.17
N GLU A 53 -5.81 -30.85 -0.04
CA GLU A 53 -6.59 -32.03 0.36
C GLU A 53 -6.81 -32.09 1.89
N LYS A 54 -5.78 -31.76 2.68
CA LYS A 54 -5.95 -31.65 4.15
C LYS A 54 -6.88 -30.51 4.53
N LEU A 55 -6.84 -29.40 3.81
CA LEU A 55 -7.72 -28.26 4.04
C LEU A 55 -9.18 -28.62 3.74
N THR A 56 -9.45 -29.28 2.62
CA THR A 56 -10.81 -29.72 2.25
C THR A 56 -11.36 -30.73 3.25
N ASN A 57 -10.53 -31.66 3.71
CA ASN A 57 -10.91 -32.65 4.72
C ASN A 57 -11.27 -31.96 6.05
N LEU A 58 -10.42 -31.06 6.55
CA LEU A 58 -10.70 -30.29 7.77
C LEU A 58 -11.93 -29.39 7.63
N GLN A 59 -12.16 -28.82 6.44
CA GLN A 59 -13.34 -27.99 6.16
C GLN A 59 -14.63 -28.84 6.19
N SER A 60 -14.59 -30.05 5.64
CA SER A 60 -15.72 -30.99 5.68
C SER A 60 -16.01 -31.46 7.11
N GLU A 61 -14.97 -31.76 7.90
CA GLU A 61 -15.12 -32.16 9.31
C GLU A 61 -15.71 -31.02 10.16
N ASN A 62 -15.26 -29.79 9.93
CA ASN A 62 -15.82 -28.60 10.59
C ASN A 62 -17.30 -28.38 10.23
N GLN A 63 -17.67 -28.62 8.96
CA GLN A 63 -19.05 -28.50 8.50
C GLN A 63 -19.96 -29.57 9.10
N VAL A 64 -19.49 -30.82 9.19
CA VAL A 64 -20.21 -31.94 9.82
C VAL A 64 -20.40 -31.67 11.31
N MET A 65 -19.37 -31.24 12.03
CA MET A 65 -19.50 -30.91 13.46
C MET A 65 -20.47 -29.75 13.70
N ARG A 66 -20.49 -28.73 12.84
CA ARG A 66 -21.48 -27.64 12.91
C ARG A 66 -22.90 -28.11 12.63
N GLN A 67 -23.09 -29.03 11.68
CA GLN A 67 -24.40 -29.63 11.41
C GLN A 67 -24.86 -30.49 12.59
N GLN A 68 -23.97 -31.29 13.19
CA GLN A 68 -24.27 -32.08 14.39
C GLN A 68 -24.72 -31.19 15.56
N ALA A 69 -24.06 -30.04 15.77
CA ALA A 69 -24.45 -29.06 16.79
C ALA A 69 -25.84 -28.45 16.54
N LEU A 70 -26.25 -28.26 15.29
CA LEU A 70 -27.58 -27.74 14.94
C LEU A 70 -28.70 -28.77 15.15
N THR A 71 -28.41 -30.07 15.01
CA THR A 71 -29.39 -31.15 15.24
C THR A 71 -29.64 -31.47 16.72
N ILE A 72 -28.76 -31.05 17.64
CA ILE A 72 -28.87 -31.34 19.08
C ILE A 72 -29.66 -30.25 19.83
N SER A 73 -29.97 -29.11 19.20
CA SER A 73 -30.87 -28.09 19.77
C SER A 73 -32.33 -28.59 19.79
N PRO A 74 -33.05 -28.58 20.93
CA PRO A 74 -34.44 -29.04 20.97
C PRO A 74 -35.32 -28.11 20.14
N LYS A 75 -36.03 -28.66 19.15
CA LYS A 75 -37.07 -27.94 18.38
C LYS A 75 -38.27 -27.62 19.29
N GLY A 76 -38.22 -26.50 19.99
CA GLY A 76 -39.34 -25.93 20.74
C GLY A 76 -40.27 -25.13 19.82
N LYS A 77 -41.46 -25.65 19.58
CA LYS A 77 -42.57 -24.98 18.89
C LYS A 77 -42.92 -23.65 19.58
N PHE A 78 -43.18 -22.62 18.77
CA PHE A 78 -43.80 -21.36 19.17
C PHE A 78 -45.04 -21.58 20.04
N LEU A 79 -45.11 -20.96 21.22
CA LEU A 79 -46.35 -20.42 21.77
C LEU A 79 -46.10 -19.10 22.51
N SER A 80 -46.97 -18.15 22.19
CA SER A 80 -47.09 -16.78 22.69
C SER A 80 -47.18 -16.69 24.22
N ALA A 81 -46.39 -15.79 24.84
CA ALA A 81 -46.83 -15.07 26.04
C ALA A 81 -45.99 -13.78 26.26
N ARG A 82 -46.70 -12.66 26.16
CA ARG A 82 -46.32 -11.27 26.50
C ARG A 82 -45.88 -11.14 27.97
N PRO A 83 -44.84 -10.36 28.33
CA PRO A 83 -44.62 -10.01 29.72
C PRO A 83 -45.52 -8.82 30.11
N LYS A 84 -46.41 -9.04 31.09
CA LYS A 84 -47.10 -7.97 31.83
C LYS A 84 -46.38 -7.74 33.15
N THR A 85 -46.01 -6.49 33.40
CA THR A 85 -45.50 -5.94 34.65
C THR A 85 -46.64 -5.71 35.64
N ILE A 86 -46.51 -6.16 36.90
CA ILE A 86 -47.32 -5.79 38.09
C ILE A 86 -46.37 -5.92 39.32
N ILE A 87 -45.77 -4.85 39.84
CA ILE A 87 -46.18 -3.99 40.98
C ILE A 87 -46.72 -4.77 42.20
N ILE A 88 -45.94 -4.84 43.29
CA ILE A 88 -46.46 -4.94 44.67
C ILE A 88 -45.66 -4.00 45.59
N GLN A 89 -46.40 -3.19 46.35
CA GLN A 89 -45.98 -2.19 47.35
C GLN A 89 -46.20 -2.73 48.77
N ARG A 90 -45.26 -2.42 49.69
CA ARG A 90 -45.37 -2.17 51.15
C ARG A 90 -45.81 -3.36 52.05
N THR A 91 -45.29 -3.64 53.25
CA THR A 91 -44.81 -2.88 54.47
C THR A 91 -44.02 -3.87 55.40
N PRO A 92 -43.58 -3.54 56.66
CA PRO A 92 -42.78 -2.42 57.17
C PRO A 92 -41.60 -2.85 58.13
N GLU A 93 -40.76 -1.85 58.46
CA GLU A 93 -39.97 -1.55 59.70
C GLU A 93 -39.21 -2.60 60.56
N ASN A 94 -37.89 -2.34 60.66
CA ASN A 94 -37.00 -2.21 61.84
C ASN A 94 -36.86 -3.32 62.92
N GLY A 95 -35.59 -3.68 63.21
CA GLY A 95 -35.17 -4.23 64.50
C GLY A 95 -33.84 -5.03 64.55
N ASN A 96 -32.74 -4.32 64.80
CA ASN A 96 -31.43 -4.69 65.38
C ASN A 96 -31.05 -6.13 65.85
N VAL A 97 -29.84 -6.53 65.42
CA VAL A 97 -28.66 -7.08 66.16
C VAL A 97 -28.64 -8.52 66.74
N GLN A 98 -27.48 -9.18 66.48
CA GLN A 98 -26.71 -10.17 67.28
C GLN A 98 -26.65 -11.67 66.87
N ASN A 99 -25.52 -12.02 66.23
CA ASN A 99 -24.44 -12.93 66.66
C ASN A 99 -24.74 -14.28 67.36
N GLY A 100 -24.08 -15.35 66.87
CA GLY A 100 -23.36 -16.32 67.72
C GLY A 100 -23.94 -17.73 67.91
N GLU A 101 -23.35 -18.69 67.20
CA GLU A 101 -23.01 -20.09 67.60
C GLU A 101 -24.06 -21.06 68.21
N ILE A 102 -24.14 -22.29 67.64
CA ILE A 102 -23.72 -23.59 68.24
C ILE A 102 -24.19 -24.80 67.38
N ARG A 103 -23.20 -25.58 66.91
CA ARG A 103 -23.06 -27.04 66.65
C ARG A 103 -24.32 -27.95 66.51
N LYS A 104 -24.51 -28.60 65.34
CA LYS A 104 -24.23 -30.04 64.94
C LYS A 104 -25.33 -31.07 65.35
N PRO A 105 -25.38 -32.30 64.78
CA PRO A 105 -25.12 -32.82 63.41
C PRO A 105 -26.20 -33.85 62.92
N SER A 106 -26.02 -34.39 61.69
CA SER A 106 -26.48 -35.72 61.19
C SER A 106 -28.00 -35.97 61.04
N ASP A 107 -28.52 -36.70 60.06
CA ASP A 107 -28.02 -37.43 58.88
C ASP A 107 -29.23 -37.78 57.99
N SER A 108 -28.94 -38.09 56.72
CA SER A 108 -29.63 -39.10 55.89
C SER A 108 -30.58 -38.69 54.75
N ILE A 109 -29.97 -38.61 53.54
CA ILE A 109 -30.33 -39.30 52.27
C ILE A 109 -31.64 -38.89 51.56
N VAL A 110 -31.52 -38.19 50.42
CA VAL A 110 -31.70 -38.75 49.05
C VAL A 110 -30.87 -37.91 48.06
N ALA A 111 -29.83 -38.52 47.48
CA ALA A 111 -29.03 -37.95 46.41
C ALA A 111 -29.73 -38.15 45.06
N VAL A 112 -30.05 -37.05 44.38
CA VAL A 112 -30.37 -37.04 42.94
C VAL A 112 -29.04 -36.82 42.19
N PRO A 113 -28.67 -37.65 41.20
CA PRO A 113 -27.41 -37.46 40.48
C PRO A 113 -27.46 -36.21 39.59
N ASN A 114 -26.43 -35.38 39.73
CA ASN A 114 -25.93 -34.34 38.84
C ASN A 114 -26.69 -34.09 37.51
N SER A 115 -27.42 -32.98 37.44
CA SER A 115 -27.71 -32.27 36.18
C SER A 115 -26.62 -31.26 35.78
N ARG A 116 -25.46 -31.26 36.46
CA ARG A 116 -24.37 -30.27 36.25
C ARG A 116 -23.24 -30.70 35.30
N GLU A 117 -23.27 -31.92 34.77
CA GLU A 117 -22.21 -32.40 33.86
C GLU A 117 -22.52 -32.23 32.38
N ALA A 118 -23.80 -32.10 31.99
CA ALA A 118 -24.17 -31.90 30.58
C ALA A 118 -23.79 -30.50 30.05
N THR A 119 -23.75 -29.47 30.92
CA THR A 119 -23.45 -28.08 30.50
C THR A 119 -21.95 -27.78 30.38
N LYS A 120 -21.08 -28.61 30.97
CA LYS A 120 -19.60 -28.39 30.91
C LYS A 120 -18.95 -29.02 29.68
N ALA A 121 -19.59 -29.99 29.04
CA ALA A 121 -19.07 -30.63 27.84
C ALA A 121 -19.27 -29.76 26.57
N GLU A 122 -20.35 -28.97 26.49
CA GLU A 122 -20.64 -28.09 25.36
C GLU A 122 -19.78 -26.81 25.34
N GLU A 123 -19.29 -26.32 26.48
CA GLU A 123 -18.46 -25.11 26.53
C GLU A 123 -17.00 -25.33 26.11
N LYS A 124 -16.48 -26.56 26.23
CA LYS A 124 -15.06 -26.87 25.98
C LYS A 124 -14.65 -26.68 24.50
N PRO A 125 -15.41 -27.19 23.51
CA PRO A 125 -15.06 -27.02 22.09
C PRO A 125 -15.13 -25.56 21.64
N GLN A 126 -16.17 -24.83 22.04
CA GLN A 126 -16.39 -23.44 21.62
C GLN A 126 -15.38 -22.47 22.25
N LYS A 127 -14.97 -22.70 23.51
CA LYS A 127 -13.88 -21.96 24.15
C LYS A 127 -12.54 -22.22 23.45
N SER A 128 -12.21 -23.47 23.13
CA SER A 128 -10.97 -23.82 22.42
C SER A 128 -10.90 -23.21 21.00
N LEU A 129 -12.03 -23.12 20.29
CA LEU A 129 -12.12 -22.48 18.98
C LEU A 129 -11.84 -20.98 19.06
N ASN A 130 -12.44 -20.30 20.04
CA ASN A 130 -12.25 -18.86 20.26
C ASN A 130 -10.82 -18.54 20.71
N GLU A 131 -10.22 -19.40 21.54
CA GLU A 131 -8.82 -19.28 21.97
C GLU A 131 -7.86 -19.43 20.79
N LYS A 132 -8.05 -20.46 19.96
CA LYS A 132 -7.28 -20.66 18.72
C LYS A 132 -7.44 -19.50 17.74
N GLN A 133 -8.63 -18.91 17.63
CA GLN A 133 -8.85 -17.73 16.79
C GLN A 133 -8.10 -16.51 17.34
N ARG A 134 -8.02 -16.35 18.66
CA ARG A 134 -7.25 -15.29 19.31
C ARG A 134 -5.75 -15.45 19.08
N GLU A 135 -5.22 -16.66 19.26
CA GLU A 135 -3.81 -16.98 18.98
C GLU A 135 -3.44 -16.66 17.52
N ASN A 136 -4.31 -17.04 16.57
CA ASN A 136 -4.10 -16.73 15.16
C ASN A 136 -4.08 -15.21 14.88
N GLN A 137 -4.91 -14.42 15.58
CA GLN A 137 -4.86 -12.97 15.48
C GLN A 137 -3.57 -12.41 16.05
N ASP A 138 -3.09 -12.93 17.17
CA ASP A 138 -1.82 -12.50 17.79
C ASP A 138 -0.63 -12.82 16.87
N LEU A 139 -0.63 -13.99 16.21
CA LEU A 139 0.35 -14.34 15.20
C LEU A 139 0.31 -13.40 14.00
N LEU A 140 -0.89 -13.04 13.50
CA LEU A 140 -1.02 -12.06 12.42
C LEU A 140 -0.37 -10.74 12.81
N ILE A 141 -0.73 -10.18 13.98
CA ILE A 141 -0.17 -8.92 14.47
C ILE A 141 1.35 -9.01 14.56
N LYS A 142 1.90 -10.08 15.15
CA LYS A 142 3.35 -10.30 15.22
C LYS A 142 4.02 -10.33 13.85
N CYS A 143 3.39 -10.95 12.85
CA CYS A 143 3.94 -11.01 11.49
C CYS A 143 3.94 -9.63 10.83
N ILE A 144 2.83 -8.88 10.92
CA ILE A 144 2.71 -7.57 10.25
C ILE A 144 3.47 -6.45 10.97
N SER A 145 3.88 -6.65 12.22
CA SER A 145 4.83 -5.77 12.91
C SER A 145 6.25 -5.86 12.33
N GLN A 146 6.54 -6.87 11.52
CA GLN A 146 7.82 -7.03 10.84
C GLN A 146 7.73 -6.51 9.39
N ASP A 147 8.89 -6.23 8.80
CA ASP A 147 8.98 -6.00 7.36
C ASP A 147 8.93 -7.35 6.62
N LEU A 148 7.78 -7.66 6.03
CA LEU A 148 7.57 -8.88 5.25
C LEU A 148 7.99 -8.73 3.77
N GLY A 149 8.35 -7.51 3.36
CA GLY A 149 8.78 -7.20 1.99
C GLY A 149 7.72 -7.49 0.91
N PHE A 150 8.22 -7.85 -0.26
CA PHE A 150 7.44 -7.97 -1.50
C PHE A 150 7.70 -9.31 -2.19
N SER A 151 6.67 -9.86 -2.82
CA SER A 151 6.76 -11.06 -3.65
C SER A 151 6.15 -10.79 -5.02
N GLY A 152 6.97 -10.89 -6.09
CA GLY A 152 6.55 -10.54 -7.44
C GLY A 152 6.04 -9.10 -7.57
N GLY A 153 6.63 -8.16 -6.82
CA GLY A 153 6.20 -6.76 -6.75
C GLY A 153 4.92 -6.51 -5.93
N LYS A 154 4.42 -7.52 -5.21
CA LYS A 154 3.19 -7.40 -4.41
C LYS A 154 3.52 -7.31 -2.92
N PRO A 155 2.89 -6.39 -2.16
CA PRO A 155 3.15 -6.24 -0.74
C PRO A 155 2.62 -7.46 0.04
N VAL A 156 3.51 -8.17 0.74
CA VAL A 156 3.17 -9.41 1.43
C VAL A 156 2.24 -9.13 2.61
N SER A 157 2.48 -8.08 3.39
CA SER A 157 1.66 -7.73 4.56
C SER A 157 0.22 -7.39 4.17
N ALA A 158 0.00 -6.61 3.11
CA ALA A 158 -1.34 -6.32 2.59
C ALA A 158 -2.10 -7.60 2.21
N CYS A 159 -1.44 -8.50 1.48
CA CYS A 159 -2.04 -9.77 1.06
C CYS A 159 -2.36 -10.68 2.25
N LEU A 160 -1.45 -10.76 3.23
CA LEU A 160 -1.63 -11.56 4.44
C LEU A 160 -2.82 -11.05 5.27
N ILE A 161 -2.86 -9.74 5.55
CA ILE A 161 -3.96 -9.09 6.27
C ILE A 161 -5.28 -9.39 5.58
N TYR A 162 -5.36 -9.14 4.27
CA TYR A 162 -6.58 -9.35 3.51
C TYR A 162 -7.08 -10.80 3.56
N LYS A 163 -6.18 -11.77 3.32
CA LYS A 163 -6.52 -13.20 3.37
C LYS A 163 -7.01 -13.63 4.75
N CYS A 164 -6.36 -13.18 5.82
CA CYS A 164 -6.79 -13.47 7.20
C CYS A 164 -8.19 -12.89 7.50
N LEU A 165 -8.44 -11.65 7.11
CA LEU A 165 -9.73 -10.99 7.33
C LEU A 165 -10.88 -11.67 6.58
N LEU A 166 -10.62 -12.14 5.35
CA LEU A 166 -11.57 -12.97 4.58
C LEU A 166 -11.83 -14.32 5.26
N GLN A 167 -10.76 -15.03 5.62
CA GLN A 167 -10.86 -16.36 6.24
C GLN A 167 -11.66 -16.33 7.54
N TRP A 168 -11.51 -15.25 8.32
CA TRP A 168 -12.27 -15.06 9.57
C TRP A 168 -13.63 -14.37 9.37
N ARG A 169 -14.03 -14.09 8.12
CA ARG A 169 -15.24 -13.31 7.77
C ARG A 169 -15.36 -12.01 8.57
N SER A 170 -14.24 -11.38 8.89
CA SER A 170 -14.20 -10.23 9.81
C SER A 170 -15.00 -9.02 9.30
N PHE A 171 -15.28 -8.96 7.99
CA PHE A 171 -16.09 -7.91 7.38
C PHE A 171 -17.60 -8.01 7.72
N GLU A 172 -18.09 -9.20 8.08
CA GLU A 172 -19.51 -9.49 8.33
C GLU A 172 -19.88 -9.43 9.83
N VAL A 173 -18.89 -9.23 10.70
CA VAL A 173 -19.05 -9.30 12.17
C VAL A 173 -19.39 -7.93 12.75
N GLU A 174 -20.37 -7.86 13.66
CA GLU A 174 -20.81 -6.61 14.30
C GLU A 174 -19.79 -6.06 15.32
N ARG A 175 -18.96 -6.93 15.91
CA ARG A 175 -17.92 -6.57 16.87
C ARG A 175 -16.66 -7.37 16.62
N THR A 176 -15.57 -6.66 16.35
CA THR A 176 -14.22 -7.23 16.25
C THR A 176 -13.21 -6.14 16.58
N ASN A 177 -12.10 -6.50 17.22
CA ASN A 177 -11.00 -5.59 17.53
C ASN A 177 -9.81 -5.76 16.58
N ILE A 178 -9.86 -6.72 15.64
CA ILE A 178 -8.72 -7.02 14.76
C ILE A 178 -8.35 -5.81 13.89
N PHE A 179 -9.35 -5.05 13.45
CA PHE A 179 -9.15 -3.83 12.66
C PHE A 179 -8.36 -2.78 13.44
N ASP A 180 -8.78 -2.51 14.69
CA ASP A 180 -8.08 -1.56 15.56
C ASP A 180 -6.64 -1.99 15.82
N ARG A 181 -6.40 -3.29 16.05
CA ARG A 181 -5.06 -3.85 16.27
C ARG A 181 -4.16 -3.72 15.04
N ILE A 182 -4.70 -3.94 13.83
CA ILE A 182 -3.97 -3.73 12.58
C ILE A 182 -3.62 -2.24 12.45
N ILE A 183 -4.58 -1.34 12.64
CA ILE A 183 -4.36 0.11 12.55
C ILE A 183 -3.33 0.58 13.57
N GLN A 184 -3.37 0.07 14.81
CA GLN A 184 -2.36 0.37 15.84
C GLN A 184 -0.97 -0.12 15.42
N THR A 185 -0.88 -1.29 14.78
CA THR A 185 0.40 -1.80 14.27
C THR A 185 0.98 -0.91 13.19
N VAL A 186 0.16 -0.51 12.20
CA VAL A 186 0.56 0.47 11.19
C VAL A 186 0.96 1.79 11.86
N GLY A 187 0.16 2.28 12.81
CA GLY A 187 0.44 3.50 13.55
C GLY A 187 1.78 3.48 14.28
N SER A 188 2.11 2.39 14.96
CA SER A 188 3.39 2.21 15.67
C SER A 188 4.59 2.21 14.73
N ALA A 189 4.46 1.60 13.54
CA ALA A 189 5.52 1.60 12.54
C ALA A 189 5.77 3.00 11.94
N LEU A 190 4.81 3.92 12.06
CA LEU A 190 4.88 5.29 11.55
C LEU A 190 5.30 6.33 12.61
N GLU A 191 5.73 5.90 13.79
CA GLU A 191 6.24 6.80 14.83
C GLU A 191 7.52 7.55 14.38
N ILE A 192 8.38 6.87 13.62
CA ILE A 192 9.62 7.44 13.07
C ILE A 192 9.33 8.08 11.70
N GLN A 193 8.86 9.33 11.72
CA GLN A 193 8.35 10.03 10.53
C GLN A 193 9.41 10.41 9.49
N ASP A 194 10.70 10.39 9.84
CA ASP A 194 11.78 10.73 8.91
C ASP A 194 12.29 9.51 8.11
N ASN A 195 11.80 8.29 8.40
CA ASN A 195 12.22 7.08 7.68
C ASN A 195 11.36 6.85 6.41
N ASN A 196 11.79 7.45 5.31
CA ASN A 196 11.06 7.37 4.04
C ASN A 196 10.92 5.94 3.47
N ASP A 197 11.83 5.02 3.79
CA ASP A 197 11.70 3.60 3.39
C ASP A 197 10.50 2.93 4.06
N VAL A 198 10.37 3.09 5.38
CA VAL A 198 9.23 2.55 6.14
C VAL A 198 7.92 3.21 5.70
N LEU A 199 7.93 4.52 5.43
CA LEU A 199 6.77 5.23 4.89
C LEU A 199 6.38 4.66 3.51
N ALA A 200 7.34 4.46 2.60
CA ALA A 200 7.07 3.93 1.27
C ALA A 200 6.56 2.48 1.33
N TYR A 201 7.14 1.63 2.18
CA TYR A 201 6.65 0.28 2.44
C TYR A 201 5.17 0.27 2.89
N TRP A 202 4.81 1.11 3.88
CA TRP A 202 3.44 1.19 4.35
C TRP A 202 2.51 1.86 3.35
N LEU A 203 2.98 2.80 2.52
CA LEU A 203 2.19 3.37 1.43
C LEU A 203 1.77 2.30 0.41
N SER A 204 2.69 1.41 0.02
CA SER A 204 2.41 0.28 -0.88
C SER A 204 1.45 -0.73 -0.25
N ASN A 205 1.68 -1.09 1.01
CA ASN A 205 0.81 -2.03 1.73
C ASN A 205 -0.60 -1.46 1.92
N SER A 206 -0.73 -0.23 2.40
CA SER A 206 -2.02 0.42 2.64
C SER A 206 -2.80 0.65 1.35
N SER A 207 -2.13 1.09 0.26
CA SER A 207 -2.80 1.28 -1.05
C SER A 207 -3.32 -0.04 -1.62
N THR A 208 -2.52 -1.11 -1.56
CA THR A 208 -2.94 -2.43 -2.03
C THR A 208 -4.06 -3.01 -1.17
N LEU A 209 -3.96 -2.91 0.16
CA LEU A 209 -5.00 -3.36 1.06
C LEU A 209 -6.31 -2.60 0.83
N LEU A 210 -6.24 -1.27 0.67
CA LEU A 210 -7.41 -0.44 0.41
C LEU A 210 -8.08 -0.83 -0.91
N LEU A 211 -7.31 -1.10 -1.97
CA LEU A 211 -7.83 -1.59 -3.25
C LEU A 211 -8.57 -2.92 -3.08
N LEU A 212 -7.98 -3.88 -2.36
CA LEU A 212 -8.61 -5.18 -2.09
C LEU A 212 -9.92 -5.02 -1.30
N LEU A 213 -9.95 -4.11 -0.31
CA LEU A 213 -11.18 -3.79 0.44
C LEU A 213 -12.24 -3.12 -0.45
N GLN A 214 -11.85 -2.23 -1.35
CA GLN A 214 -12.78 -1.57 -2.29
C GLN A 214 -13.47 -2.58 -3.21
N HIS A 215 -12.75 -3.60 -3.69
CA HIS A 215 -13.34 -4.66 -4.51
C HIS A 215 -14.22 -5.63 -3.72
N THR A 216 -13.97 -5.79 -2.42
CA THR A 216 -14.67 -6.79 -1.58
C THR A 216 -15.94 -6.24 -0.93
N LEU A 217 -15.90 -5.01 -0.41
CA LEU A 217 -16.99 -4.44 0.37
C LEU A 217 -18.01 -3.78 -0.56
N LYS A 218 -19.29 -4.17 -0.47
CA LYS A 218 -20.37 -3.49 -1.20
C LYS A 218 -20.34 -2.00 -0.86
N ALA A 219 -20.46 -1.16 -1.89
CA ALA A 219 -20.68 0.27 -1.73
C ALA A 219 -22.10 0.53 -1.20
N THR A 220 -22.36 0.15 0.04
CA THR A 220 -23.62 0.49 0.72
C THR A 220 -23.56 1.98 1.07
N GLY A 221 -24.10 2.83 0.19
CA GLY A 221 -24.44 4.21 0.54
C GLY A 221 -23.79 5.36 -0.25
N ALA A 222 -23.60 5.24 -1.57
CA ALA A 222 -23.30 6.41 -2.41
C ALA A 222 -24.19 6.58 -3.67
N ALA A 223 -25.09 5.64 -3.94
CA ALA A 223 -26.03 5.74 -5.06
C ALA A 223 -27.34 6.50 -4.74
N ASN A 224 -27.56 6.92 -3.48
CA ASN A 224 -28.85 7.51 -3.05
C ASN A 224 -28.75 8.97 -2.54
N LEU A 225 -27.61 9.66 -2.70
CA LEU A 225 -27.46 11.05 -2.22
C LEU A 225 -27.10 12.09 -3.30
N THR A 226 -27.22 11.75 -4.58
CA THR A 226 -27.35 12.78 -5.62
C THR A 226 -28.84 13.01 -5.88
N PRO A 227 -29.38 14.24 -5.78
CA PRO A 227 -30.63 14.55 -6.43
C PRO A 227 -30.39 14.39 -7.94
N GLN A 228 -30.79 13.24 -8.46
CA GLN A 228 -30.87 12.97 -9.89
C GLN A 228 -31.87 13.98 -10.46
N ARG A 229 -31.34 15.10 -10.91
CA ARG A 229 -32.08 16.10 -11.70
C ARG A 229 -32.49 15.38 -12.98
N ARG A 230 -33.68 14.79 -12.97
CA ARG A 230 -34.38 14.33 -14.18
C ARG A 230 -34.40 15.52 -15.13
N ARG A 231 -33.55 15.51 -16.16
CA ARG A 231 -33.81 16.29 -17.36
C ARG A 231 -34.90 15.52 -18.09
N SER A 232 -36.14 15.93 -17.84
CA SER A 232 -37.25 15.65 -18.73
C SER A 232 -36.86 16.14 -20.12
N ALA A 233 -36.83 15.23 -21.09
CA ALA A 233 -36.70 15.60 -22.50
C ALA A 233 -38.00 16.30 -22.92
N SER A 234 -37.92 17.60 -23.17
CA SER A 234 -38.95 18.32 -23.91
C SER A 234 -38.58 18.33 -25.39
N THR A 235 -39.56 17.90 -26.17
CA THR A 235 -39.69 17.93 -27.62
C THR A 235 -39.17 19.22 -28.27
N SER A 236 -38.33 19.10 -29.29
CA SER A 236 -38.08 20.16 -30.26
C SER A 236 -37.74 19.54 -31.62
N LEU A 237 -38.57 19.89 -32.60
CA LEU A 237 -38.55 19.52 -34.01
C LEU A 237 -37.38 20.21 -34.72
N PHE A 238 -36.58 19.45 -35.47
CA PHE A 238 -36.07 19.72 -36.83
C PHE A 238 -34.93 18.73 -37.14
N GLY A 239 -35.10 17.96 -38.21
CA GLY A 239 -34.21 16.86 -38.57
C GLY A 239 -32.99 17.24 -39.38
N ARG A 240 -32.00 16.34 -39.41
CA ARG A 240 -31.29 15.86 -40.61
C ARG A 240 -30.42 14.64 -40.26
N MET A 241 -30.32 13.73 -41.22
CA MET A 241 -29.76 12.38 -41.12
C MET A 241 -28.22 12.36 -40.97
N SER A 242 -27.73 11.46 -40.11
CA SER A 242 -26.58 10.61 -40.41
C SER A 242 -26.57 9.39 -39.49
N GLN A 243 -26.69 8.22 -40.10
CA GLN A 243 -26.54 6.89 -39.51
C GLN A 243 -25.10 6.64 -39.04
N GLY A 244 -24.94 5.89 -37.95
CA GLY A 244 -23.77 4.99 -37.82
C GLY A 244 -23.03 5.01 -36.48
N LEU A 245 -22.97 3.81 -35.89
CA LEU A 245 -21.98 3.30 -34.93
C LEU A 245 -22.17 3.62 -33.43
N ARG A 246 -22.76 2.59 -32.79
CA ARG A 246 -22.79 2.28 -31.37
C ARG A 246 -21.37 2.23 -30.80
N ALA A 247 -20.95 3.27 -30.07
CA ALA A 247 -19.70 3.28 -29.32
C ALA A 247 -19.92 2.79 -27.87
N SER A 248 -19.18 1.74 -27.52
CA SER A 248 -19.02 1.18 -26.19
C SER A 248 -18.23 2.16 -25.29
N PRO A 249 -18.54 2.32 -23.99
CA PRO A 249 -17.67 3.07 -23.09
C PRO A 249 -16.47 2.22 -22.70
N GLN A 250 -15.43 2.21 -23.53
CA GLN A 250 -14.10 1.83 -23.08
C GLN A 250 -13.48 3.02 -22.34
N SER A 251 -13.61 3.00 -21.01
CA SER A 251 -12.77 3.79 -20.12
C SER A 251 -11.36 3.21 -20.17
N ALA A 252 -10.51 3.78 -21.02
CA ALA A 252 -9.10 3.43 -21.06
C ALA A 252 -8.36 3.99 -19.83
N GLY A 253 -7.73 3.09 -19.07
CA GLY A 253 -6.59 3.43 -18.22
C GLY A 253 -6.60 2.87 -16.80
N PHE A 254 -6.49 1.54 -16.63
CA PHE A 254 -5.83 0.87 -15.48
C PHE A 254 -5.60 -0.62 -15.83
N SER A 255 -4.66 -0.91 -16.74
CA SER A 255 -4.39 -2.29 -17.20
C SER A 255 -3.17 -2.96 -16.55
N PHE A 256 -2.56 -2.37 -15.50
CA PHE A 256 -1.25 -2.80 -15.03
C PHE A 256 -1.22 -4.01 -14.07
N LEU A 257 -2.36 -4.58 -13.66
CA LEU A 257 -2.38 -5.70 -12.69
C LEU A 257 -3.01 -7.00 -13.20
N ASN A 258 -3.47 -7.04 -14.45
CA ASN A 258 -4.12 -8.24 -15.01
C ASN A 258 -3.13 -9.08 -15.80
N SER A 259 -2.61 -10.16 -15.18
CA SER A 259 -2.55 -11.44 -15.91
C SER A 259 -2.24 -12.68 -15.06
N ARG A 260 -1.59 -12.59 -13.89
CA ARG A 260 -1.07 -13.83 -13.25
C ARG A 260 -1.53 -14.14 -11.82
N ILE A 261 -2.25 -13.23 -11.16
CA ILE A 261 -3.01 -13.53 -9.93
C ILE A 261 -4.52 -13.29 -10.13
N LEU A 262 -4.93 -12.58 -11.18
CA LEU A 262 -6.31 -12.17 -11.44
C LEU A 262 -7.07 -13.08 -12.42
N GLY A 263 -6.58 -14.29 -12.70
CA GLY A 263 -7.24 -15.25 -13.61
C GLY A 263 -8.46 -15.98 -13.02
N GLY A 264 -8.97 -15.56 -11.86
CA GLY A 264 -10.07 -16.26 -11.18
C GLY A 264 -10.92 -15.39 -10.24
N LEU A 265 -10.92 -14.07 -10.42
CA LEU A 265 -11.62 -13.13 -9.53
C LEU A 265 -12.85 -12.45 -10.18
N ASP A 266 -13.48 -13.08 -11.17
CA ASP A 266 -14.81 -12.68 -11.63
C ASP A 266 -15.92 -13.17 -10.65
N GLU A 267 -15.55 -13.85 -9.55
CA GLU A 267 -16.45 -14.35 -8.50
C GLU A 267 -16.09 -13.86 -7.08
N LEU A 268 -15.47 -12.68 -6.90
CA LEU A 268 -15.38 -12.09 -5.56
C LEU A 268 -16.78 -11.68 -5.10
N ARG A 269 -17.43 -12.60 -4.37
CA ARG A 269 -18.73 -12.42 -3.72
C ARG A 269 -18.70 -11.15 -2.89
N GLN A 270 -19.26 -10.07 -3.43
CA GLN A 270 -19.36 -8.79 -2.74
C GLN A 270 -19.96 -8.98 -1.35
N VAL A 271 -19.24 -8.55 -0.31
CA VAL A 271 -19.59 -8.76 1.10
C VAL A 271 -20.39 -7.56 1.62
N GLU A 272 -21.49 -7.83 2.34
CA GLU A 272 -22.21 -6.79 3.08
C GLU A 272 -21.42 -6.46 4.35
N ALA A 273 -20.63 -5.40 4.26
CA ALA A 273 -19.74 -4.98 5.32
C ALA A 273 -20.51 -4.40 6.51
N LYS A 274 -20.16 -4.83 7.73
CA LYS A 274 -20.62 -4.20 8.97
C LYS A 274 -19.82 -2.95 9.31
N TYR A 275 -20.33 -2.15 10.25
CA TYR A 275 -19.74 -0.88 10.66
C TYR A 275 -18.23 -0.94 10.96
N PRO A 276 -17.69 -1.93 11.70
CA PRO A 276 -16.24 -2.00 11.97
C PRO A 276 -15.38 -2.08 10.71
N ALA A 277 -15.86 -2.78 9.67
CA ALA A 277 -15.13 -2.91 8.41
C ALA A 277 -15.16 -1.61 7.59
N LEU A 278 -16.28 -0.88 7.63
CA LEU A 278 -16.40 0.43 7.00
C LEU A 278 -15.49 1.45 7.68
N LEU A 279 -15.45 1.45 9.02
CA LEU A 279 -14.55 2.30 9.80
C LEU A 279 -13.08 1.96 9.50
N PHE A 280 -12.73 0.68 9.46
CA PHE A 280 -11.39 0.23 9.10
C PHE A 280 -10.95 0.75 7.73
N LYS A 281 -11.83 0.65 6.72
CA LYS A 281 -11.57 1.20 5.37
C LYS A 281 -11.33 2.71 5.43
N GLN A 282 -12.15 3.45 6.17
CA GLN A 282 -11.98 4.91 6.33
C GLN A 282 -10.66 5.27 7.02
N GLN A 283 -10.32 4.57 8.11
CA GLN A 283 -9.06 4.77 8.83
C GLN A 283 -7.86 4.45 7.94
N LEU A 284 -7.92 3.37 7.15
CA LEU A 284 -6.87 3.01 6.21
C LEU A 284 -6.67 4.08 5.13
N THR A 285 -7.77 4.66 4.61
CA THR A 285 -7.69 5.81 3.69
C THR A 285 -7.00 7.00 4.34
N ALA A 286 -7.39 7.36 5.56
CA ALA A 286 -6.77 8.47 6.29
C ALA A 286 -5.27 8.23 6.56
N TYR A 287 -4.88 6.98 6.87
CA TYR A 287 -3.48 6.60 7.01
C TYR A 287 -2.71 6.70 5.69
N LEU A 288 -3.30 6.26 4.57
CA LEU A 288 -2.69 6.39 3.25
C LEU A 288 -2.41 7.87 2.92
N GLU A 289 -3.39 8.74 3.14
CA GLU A 289 -3.24 10.19 2.95
C GLU A 289 -2.16 10.78 3.88
N LYS A 290 -2.13 10.36 5.14
CA LYS A 290 -1.12 10.77 6.13
C LYS A 290 0.29 10.37 5.71
N ILE A 291 0.49 9.10 5.32
CA ILE A 291 1.79 8.58 4.88
C ILE A 291 2.27 9.32 3.63
N TYR A 292 1.37 9.47 2.63
CA TYR A 292 1.68 10.22 1.41
C TYR A 292 2.07 11.68 1.72
N GLY A 293 1.34 12.33 2.63
CA GLY A 293 1.65 13.67 3.11
C GLY A 293 3.03 13.76 3.77
N MET A 294 3.38 12.81 4.65
CA MET A 294 4.69 12.75 5.31
C MET A 294 5.84 12.64 4.30
N ILE A 295 5.78 11.72 3.34
CA ILE A 295 6.80 11.56 2.30
C ILE A 295 6.98 12.86 1.51
N ARG A 296 5.87 13.47 1.08
CA ARG A 296 5.87 14.74 0.35
C ARG A 296 6.50 15.87 1.17
N ASP A 297 6.12 15.98 2.43
CA ASP A 297 6.56 17.08 3.28
C ASP A 297 8.02 16.92 3.70
N ASN A 298 8.50 15.68 3.89
CA ASN A 298 9.92 15.38 4.07
C ASN A 298 10.75 15.80 2.84
N LEU A 299 10.30 15.45 1.64
CA LEU A 299 10.99 15.83 0.40
C LEU A 299 11.03 17.36 0.23
N LYS A 300 9.92 18.05 0.51
CA LYS A 300 9.90 19.52 0.50
C LYS A 300 10.85 20.11 1.53
N LYS A 301 10.90 19.55 2.74
CA LYS A 301 11.79 19.98 3.83
C LYS A 301 13.26 19.84 3.43
N GLU A 302 13.64 18.75 2.75
CA GLU A 302 15.01 18.54 2.26
C GLU A 302 15.38 19.48 1.10
N ILE A 303 14.47 19.71 0.15
CA ILE A 303 14.73 20.56 -1.03
C ILE A 303 14.72 22.07 -0.69
N SER A 304 13.85 22.49 0.23
CA SER A 304 13.64 23.92 0.56
C SER A 304 14.92 24.72 0.83
N PRO A 305 15.85 24.28 1.70
CA PRO A 305 17.10 25.02 1.93
C PRO A 305 17.99 25.09 0.69
N LEU A 306 17.97 24.06 -0.18
CA LEU A 306 18.77 24.03 -1.41
C LEU A 306 18.25 25.05 -2.44
N LEU A 307 16.93 25.23 -2.53
CA LEU A 307 16.32 26.23 -3.42
C LEU A 307 16.79 27.65 -3.08
N GLY A 308 17.03 27.94 -1.79
CA GLY A 308 17.60 29.22 -1.33
C GLY A 308 18.92 29.57 -2.04
N PHE A 309 19.76 28.57 -2.30
CA PHE A 309 21.05 28.74 -2.98
C PHE A 309 20.94 28.72 -4.52
N CYS A 310 19.79 28.31 -5.06
CA CYS A 310 19.54 28.22 -6.49
C CYS A 310 18.99 29.52 -7.11
N ILE A 311 18.55 30.49 -6.30
CA ILE A 311 17.89 31.72 -6.78
C ILE A 311 18.87 32.72 -7.40
N GLN A 312 20.11 32.73 -6.90
CA GLN A 312 21.11 33.73 -7.28
C GLN A 312 22.40 33.04 -7.71
N ALA A 313 22.88 33.34 -8.91
CA ALA A 313 24.17 32.89 -9.40
C ALA A 313 25.28 33.30 -8.41
N PRO A 314 26.08 32.35 -7.88
CA PRO A 314 27.20 32.69 -7.01
C PRO A 314 28.13 33.71 -7.67
N ARG A 315 28.24 34.89 -7.07
CA ARG A 315 29.10 35.96 -7.55
C ARG A 315 30.53 35.63 -7.13
N THR A 316 31.38 35.21 -8.05
CA THR A 316 32.83 35.21 -7.82
C THR A 316 33.25 36.65 -7.57
N SER A 317 33.68 36.98 -6.35
CA SER A 317 34.19 38.30 -6.00
C SER A 317 35.21 38.77 -7.04
N ARG A 318 35.03 39.99 -7.57
CA ARG A 318 35.88 40.66 -8.58
C ARG A 318 37.33 40.93 -8.12
N ALA A 319 37.83 40.24 -7.09
CA ALA A 319 39.15 40.49 -6.51
C ALA A 319 40.30 39.72 -7.21
N SER A 320 40.02 38.74 -8.08
CA SER A 320 41.07 38.00 -8.80
C SER A 320 40.95 38.22 -10.31
N LEU A 321 41.31 39.42 -10.74
CA LEU A 321 41.32 39.83 -12.15
C LEU A 321 42.73 39.71 -12.75
N VAL A 322 43.46 38.63 -12.47
CA VAL A 322 44.76 38.35 -13.12
C VAL A 322 44.93 36.85 -13.37
N LYS A 323 44.87 36.47 -14.65
CA LYS A 323 45.31 35.20 -15.29
C LYS A 323 44.58 33.89 -14.93
N GLY A 324 43.82 33.36 -15.91
CA GLY A 324 43.33 31.97 -15.92
C GLY A 324 41.87 31.78 -16.40
N ARG A 325 41.49 32.36 -17.56
CA ARG A 325 40.08 32.59 -17.95
C ARG A 325 39.22 31.36 -18.28
N ALA A 326 39.78 30.18 -18.55
CA ALA A 326 38.98 29.01 -18.95
C ALA A 326 38.76 28.00 -17.81
N GLN A 327 39.84 27.57 -17.13
CA GLN A 327 39.78 26.56 -16.06
C GLN A 327 39.08 27.07 -14.79
N ALA A 328 39.30 28.34 -14.42
CA ALA A 328 38.68 28.95 -13.24
C ALA A 328 37.18 29.21 -13.43
N ASN A 329 36.75 29.48 -14.66
CA ASN A 329 35.33 29.64 -15.01
C ASN A 329 34.59 28.30 -15.01
N ALA A 330 35.22 27.20 -15.47
CA ALA A 330 34.64 25.87 -15.41
C ALA A 330 34.47 25.37 -13.96
N ALA A 331 35.49 25.55 -13.10
CA ALA A 331 35.40 25.19 -11.69
C ALA A 331 34.39 26.06 -10.92
N ALA A 332 34.29 27.35 -11.25
CA ALA A 332 33.26 28.23 -10.70
C ALA A 332 31.86 27.79 -11.16
N GLN A 333 31.65 27.52 -12.46
CA GLN A 333 30.40 26.98 -13.02
C GLN A 333 29.99 25.65 -12.39
N GLN A 334 30.94 24.74 -12.15
CA GLN A 334 30.70 23.47 -11.48
C GLN A 334 30.19 23.67 -10.04
N ALA A 335 30.72 24.68 -9.33
CA ALA A 335 30.23 25.06 -8.01
C ALA A 335 28.83 25.72 -8.05
N LEU A 336 28.49 26.44 -9.13
CA LEU A 336 27.14 27.01 -9.30
C LEU A 336 26.09 25.88 -9.48
N ILE A 337 26.43 24.84 -10.24
CA ILE A 337 25.51 23.74 -10.55
C ILE A 337 25.37 22.73 -9.39
N ALA A 338 26.33 22.70 -8.45
CA ALA A 338 26.34 21.74 -7.34
C ALA A 338 25.04 21.74 -6.49
N HIS A 339 24.42 22.90 -6.29
CA HIS A 339 23.15 23.00 -5.56
C HIS A 339 21.99 22.36 -6.34
N TRP A 340 21.92 22.59 -7.65
CA TRP A 340 20.94 21.95 -8.53
C TRP A 340 21.13 20.44 -8.58
N GLN A 341 22.37 19.98 -8.70
CA GLN A 341 22.68 18.53 -8.64
C GLN A 341 22.31 17.91 -7.30
N SER A 342 22.43 18.65 -6.20
CA SER A 342 21.99 18.18 -4.88
C SER A 342 20.47 18.02 -4.83
N ILE A 343 19.70 18.92 -5.44
CA ILE A 343 18.24 18.79 -5.57
C ILE A 343 17.90 17.57 -6.43
N VAL A 344 18.52 17.43 -7.62
CA VAL A 344 18.32 16.27 -8.50
C VAL A 344 18.60 14.97 -7.76
N LYS A 345 19.72 14.90 -7.02
CA LYS A 345 20.08 13.72 -6.22
C LYS A 345 19.06 13.41 -5.13
N CYS A 346 18.50 14.42 -4.47
CA CYS A 346 17.46 14.26 -3.46
C CYS A 346 16.17 13.68 -4.10
N ILE A 347 15.70 14.26 -5.20
CA ILE A 347 14.52 13.79 -5.94
C ILE A 347 14.73 12.35 -6.45
N ASP A 348 15.92 12.06 -6.99
CA ASP A 348 16.30 10.73 -7.47
C ASP A 348 16.33 9.68 -6.34
N ASN A 349 16.83 10.04 -5.16
CA ASN A 349 16.83 9.17 -3.99
C ASN A 349 15.39 8.79 -3.58
N TYR A 350 14.47 9.76 -3.58
CA TYR A 350 13.06 9.48 -3.30
C TYR A 350 12.43 8.59 -4.37
N LEU A 351 12.73 8.80 -5.66
CA LEU A 351 12.26 7.92 -6.71
C LEU A 351 12.76 6.48 -6.50
N LYS A 352 14.04 6.31 -6.14
CA LYS A 352 14.63 5.00 -5.84
C LYS A 352 13.94 4.31 -4.67
N ILE A 353 13.70 5.01 -3.56
CA ILE A 353 12.98 4.48 -2.39
C ILE A 353 11.58 4.02 -2.78
N MET A 354 10.84 4.84 -3.53
CA MET A 354 9.47 4.52 -3.95
C MET A 354 9.43 3.31 -4.90
N ARG A 355 10.41 3.19 -5.81
CA ARG A 355 10.55 2.03 -6.71
C ARG A 355 10.94 0.76 -5.96
N ALA A 356 11.90 0.85 -5.05
CA ALA A 356 12.35 -0.28 -4.23
C ALA A 356 11.20 -0.85 -3.38
N ASN A 357 10.29 0.02 -2.94
CA ASN A 357 9.10 -0.36 -2.17
C ASN A 357 7.86 -0.60 -3.03
N HIS A 358 7.99 -0.72 -4.35
CA HIS A 358 6.88 -1.00 -5.27
C HIS A 358 5.66 -0.09 -5.10
N VAL A 359 5.88 1.20 -4.80
CA VAL A 359 4.79 2.16 -4.67
C VAL A 359 4.08 2.30 -6.02
N PRO A 360 2.74 2.27 -6.06
CA PRO A 360 1.99 2.42 -7.31
C PRO A 360 2.43 3.65 -8.11
N PRO A 361 2.77 3.49 -9.41
CA PRO A 361 3.35 4.58 -10.22
C PRO A 361 2.52 5.86 -10.21
N PHE A 362 1.18 5.75 -10.22
CA PHE A 362 0.31 6.93 -10.19
C PHE A 362 0.50 7.80 -8.93
N LEU A 363 0.83 7.21 -7.78
CA LEU A 363 1.14 7.95 -6.55
C LEU A 363 2.49 8.65 -6.69
N VAL A 364 3.47 7.98 -7.30
CA VAL A 364 4.80 8.53 -7.57
C VAL A 364 4.70 9.73 -8.53
N CYS A 365 3.92 9.62 -9.61
CA CYS A 365 3.67 10.73 -10.54
C CYS A 365 3.05 11.94 -9.83
N LYS A 366 2.03 11.69 -8.98
CA LYS A 366 1.36 12.75 -8.23
C LYS A 366 2.30 13.42 -7.22
N LEU A 367 3.20 12.65 -6.61
CA LEU A 367 4.22 13.18 -5.71
C LEU A 367 5.13 14.15 -6.47
N PHE A 368 5.74 13.71 -7.56
CA PHE A 368 6.69 14.57 -8.29
C PHE A 368 6.02 15.77 -8.96
N ALA A 369 4.79 15.65 -9.44
CA ALA A 369 4.02 16.82 -9.89
C ALA A 369 3.86 17.86 -8.77
N GLN A 370 3.52 17.42 -7.54
CA GLN A 370 3.42 18.34 -6.39
C GLN A 370 4.76 18.95 -5.97
N ILE A 371 5.86 18.21 -6.10
CA ILE A 371 7.21 18.71 -5.79
C ILE A 371 7.67 19.72 -6.83
N PHE A 372 7.44 19.45 -8.12
CA PHE A 372 7.82 20.36 -9.21
C PHE A 372 6.98 21.64 -9.16
N SER A 373 5.69 21.52 -8.84
CA SER A 373 4.81 22.67 -8.56
C SER A 373 5.32 23.49 -7.38
N PHE A 374 5.80 22.84 -6.31
CA PHE A 374 6.43 23.53 -5.16
C PHE A 374 7.71 24.26 -5.56
N ILE A 375 8.63 23.60 -6.27
CA ILE A 375 9.88 24.20 -6.77
C ILE A 375 9.57 25.43 -7.65
N ASN A 376 8.61 25.29 -8.56
CA ASN A 376 8.15 26.37 -9.44
C ASN A 376 7.72 27.59 -8.64
N VAL A 377 6.82 27.42 -7.67
CA VAL A 377 6.32 28.52 -6.83
C VAL A 377 7.45 29.16 -6.02
N GLN A 378 8.33 28.36 -5.40
CA GLN A 378 9.44 28.87 -4.59
C GLN A 378 10.41 29.72 -5.41
N LEU A 379 10.86 29.21 -6.56
CA LEU A 379 11.81 29.91 -7.41
C LEU A 379 11.18 31.15 -8.05
N PHE A 380 9.95 31.02 -8.57
CA PHE A 380 9.26 32.13 -9.22
C PHE A 380 9.00 33.28 -8.24
N ASN A 381 8.48 32.98 -7.04
CA ASN A 381 8.26 34.01 -6.02
C ASN A 381 9.57 34.66 -5.59
N SER A 382 10.64 33.87 -5.43
CA SER A 382 11.95 34.40 -5.06
C SER A 382 12.52 35.34 -6.12
N LEU A 383 12.32 35.03 -7.40
CA LEU A 383 12.73 35.88 -8.52
C LEU A 383 11.95 37.20 -8.53
N LEU A 384 10.63 37.16 -8.30
CA LEU A 384 9.78 38.35 -8.26
C LEU A 384 10.08 39.28 -7.07
N LEU A 385 10.42 38.71 -5.92
CA LEU A 385 10.69 39.47 -4.70
C LEU A 385 12.10 40.09 -4.67
N ARG A 386 13.02 39.59 -5.50
CA ARG A 386 14.44 39.98 -5.49
C ARG A 386 14.85 40.59 -6.83
N ARG A 387 14.70 41.91 -6.95
CA ARG A 387 15.00 42.67 -8.19
C ARG A 387 16.42 42.43 -8.69
N GLU A 388 17.38 42.18 -7.80
CA GLU A 388 18.77 41.89 -8.13
C GLU A 388 18.99 40.52 -8.79
N CYS A 389 17.99 39.63 -8.75
CA CYS A 389 17.98 38.32 -9.40
C CYS A 389 17.40 38.38 -10.83
N CYS A 390 16.76 39.48 -11.22
CA CYS A 390 16.20 39.68 -12.56
C CYS A 390 17.26 40.26 -13.51
N SER A 391 18.20 39.42 -13.94
CA SER A 391 19.26 39.79 -14.90
C SER A 391 19.56 38.65 -15.87
N PHE A 392 20.09 38.97 -17.05
CA PHE A 392 20.45 37.98 -18.07
C PHE A 392 21.38 36.88 -17.53
N SER A 393 22.42 37.26 -16.77
CA SER A 393 23.35 36.28 -16.20
C SER A 393 22.70 35.35 -15.17
N ASN A 394 21.75 35.84 -14.39
CA ASN A 394 20.99 35.00 -13.46
C ASN A 394 19.97 34.13 -14.19
N GLY A 395 19.37 34.65 -15.27
CA GLY A 395 18.52 33.88 -16.19
C GLY A 395 19.25 32.67 -16.76
N GLU A 396 20.46 32.86 -17.28
CA GLU A 396 21.30 31.76 -17.79
C GLU A 396 21.66 30.73 -16.70
N TYR A 397 21.93 31.19 -15.47
CA TYR A 397 22.16 30.28 -14.33
C TYR A 397 20.94 29.43 -13.99
N LEU A 398 19.76 30.07 -13.87
CA LEU A 398 18.51 29.36 -13.61
C LEU A 398 18.17 28.41 -14.77
N LYS A 399 18.41 28.82 -16.02
CA LYS A 399 18.19 28.00 -17.21
C LYS A 399 19.03 26.72 -17.18
N ALA A 400 20.32 26.83 -16.83
CA ALA A 400 21.19 25.67 -16.67
C ALA A 400 20.69 24.72 -15.57
N GLY A 401 20.28 25.25 -14.42
CA GLY A 401 19.72 24.45 -13.33
C GLY A 401 18.39 23.77 -13.66
N LEU A 402 17.51 24.46 -14.39
CA LEU A 402 16.26 23.88 -14.89
C LEU A 402 16.52 22.77 -15.91
N ALA A 403 17.58 22.87 -16.72
CA ALA A 403 17.95 21.81 -17.66
C ALA A 403 18.39 20.53 -16.95
N GLU A 404 19.04 20.61 -15.78
CA GLU A 404 19.36 19.43 -14.95
C GLU A 404 18.09 18.72 -14.45
N LEU A 405 17.06 19.47 -14.05
CA LEU A 405 15.77 18.91 -13.65
C LEU A 405 15.00 18.31 -14.83
N GLU A 406 15.04 18.96 -16.00
CA GLU A 406 14.44 18.46 -17.24
C GLU A 406 15.10 17.14 -17.67
N GLN A 407 16.44 17.08 -17.61
CA GLN A 407 17.19 15.86 -17.92
C GLN A 407 16.81 14.73 -16.95
N TRP A 408 16.70 15.01 -15.65
CA TRP A 408 16.25 14.02 -14.69
C TRP A 408 14.84 13.48 -15.02
N CYS A 409 13.91 14.33 -15.48
CA CYS A 409 12.58 13.87 -15.92
C CYS A 409 12.66 12.88 -17.10
N HIS A 410 13.55 13.12 -18.07
CA HIS A 410 13.76 12.18 -19.18
C HIS A 410 14.33 10.84 -18.68
N ASP A 411 15.28 10.87 -17.75
CA ASP A 411 15.95 9.67 -17.24
C ASP A 411 15.04 8.83 -16.31
N ALA A 412 14.17 9.48 -15.56
CA ALA A 412 13.29 8.86 -14.57
C ALA A 412 12.10 8.07 -15.16
N THR A 413 11.98 8.02 -16.49
CA THR A 413 10.92 7.37 -17.30
C THR A 413 9.52 7.96 -17.13
N GLU A 414 8.75 7.97 -18.22
CA GLU A 414 7.39 8.54 -18.26
C GLU A 414 6.43 7.87 -17.27
N GLU A 415 6.65 6.60 -16.94
CA GLU A 415 5.85 5.83 -15.98
C GLU A 415 5.79 6.47 -14.59
N PHE A 416 6.90 7.06 -14.11
CA PHE A 416 7.00 7.57 -12.74
C PHE A 416 6.91 9.09 -12.64
N VAL A 417 7.29 9.81 -13.69
CA VAL A 417 7.32 11.28 -13.67
C VAL A 417 6.13 11.88 -14.44
N GLY A 418 5.59 11.18 -15.43
CA GLY A 418 4.47 11.64 -16.24
C GLY A 418 4.67 13.08 -16.73
N LEU A 419 3.68 13.94 -16.45
CA LEU A 419 3.68 15.36 -16.84
C LEU A 419 4.24 16.30 -15.75
N ALA A 420 5.06 15.81 -14.79
CA ALA A 420 5.55 16.66 -13.70
C ALA A 420 6.36 17.88 -14.19
N TRP A 421 7.02 17.79 -15.34
CA TRP A 421 7.75 18.91 -15.94
C TRP A 421 6.85 20.11 -16.29
N ASP A 422 5.60 19.87 -16.65
CA ASP A 422 4.64 20.92 -17.00
C ASP A 422 4.27 21.81 -15.80
N GLU A 423 4.45 21.30 -14.58
CA GLU A 423 4.22 22.04 -13.34
C GLU A 423 5.21 23.20 -13.15
N MET A 424 6.34 23.21 -13.88
CA MET A 424 7.39 24.22 -13.81
C MET A 424 7.21 25.42 -14.77
N LYS A 425 6.02 25.57 -15.36
CA LYS A 425 5.76 26.59 -16.40
C LYS A 425 6.10 28.04 -16.03
N HIS A 426 5.87 28.47 -14.79
CA HIS A 426 6.01 29.90 -14.43
C HIS A 426 7.49 30.31 -14.36
N ILE A 427 8.31 29.54 -13.65
CA ILE A 427 9.75 29.79 -13.59
C ILE A 427 10.39 29.63 -14.98
N ARG A 428 9.96 28.64 -15.77
CA ARG A 428 10.45 28.44 -17.14
C ARG A 428 10.17 29.65 -18.02
N HIS A 429 8.94 30.18 -18.02
CA HIS A 429 8.61 31.39 -18.78
C HIS A 429 9.38 32.62 -18.27
N ALA A 430 9.53 32.78 -16.95
CA ALA A 430 10.30 33.89 -16.39
C ALA A 430 11.78 33.84 -16.80
N VAL A 431 12.38 32.64 -16.79
CA VAL A 431 13.75 32.42 -17.26
C VAL A 431 13.88 32.68 -18.76
N CYS A 432 12.92 32.23 -19.58
CA CYS A 432 12.88 32.53 -21.02
C CYS A 432 12.66 34.02 -21.35
N PHE A 433 12.15 34.81 -20.40
CA PHE A 433 12.04 36.26 -20.56
C PHE A 433 13.34 36.98 -20.18
N LEU A 434 14.11 36.44 -19.23
CA LEU A 434 15.38 37.01 -18.77
C LEU A 434 16.55 36.75 -19.72
N VAL A 435 16.47 35.67 -20.51
CA VAL A 435 17.45 35.23 -21.50
C VAL A 435 16.92 35.51 -22.89
#